data_AF-A0A535NTL2-F1
#
_entry.id   AF-A0A535NTL2-F1
#
_cell.length_a   1.000
_cell.length_b   1.000
_cell.length_c   1.000
_cell.angle_alpha   90.00
_cell.angle_beta   90.00
_cell.angle_gamma   90.00
#
_symmetry.space_group_name_H-M   'P 1'
#
loop_
_entity.id
_entity.type
_entity.pdbx_description
1 polymer ?
#
loop_
_entity_poly.entity_id
_entity_poly.type
_entity_poly.pdbx_seq_one_letter_code
_entity_poly.pdbx_strand_id
1 'polypeptide(L)'
;MPALQFAGRLESDQRACFIRVPPQTLTALGPGKRAPVKVTINGFTYRTTIAVYGGKSYVGVRREVREAAGVAAGDPITVGLEYDA
;
A
#
# COMPACT_ATOMS: atom_id res chain seq x y z
N MET A 1 -13.44 3.28 8.34
CA MET A 1 -13.37 1.90 7.81
C MET A 1 -12.75 2.01 6.43
N PRO A 2 -11.73 1.20 6.11
CA PRO A 2 -11.07 1.31 4.82
C PRO A 2 -12.07 1.10 3.68
N ALA A 3 -12.10 2.04 2.72
CA ALA A 3 -13.00 1.99 1.58
C ALA A 3 -12.75 0.77 0.70
N LEU A 4 -11.48 0.34 0.60
CA LEU A 4 -11.05 -0.83 -0.14
C LEU A 4 -10.06 -1.64 0.70
N GLN A 5 -10.08 -2.95 0.54
CA GLN A 5 -9.12 -3.85 1.16
C GLN A 5 -8.71 -4.94 0.19
N PHE A 6 -7.44 -5.32 0.21
CA PHE A 6 -6.93 -6.43 -0.60
C PHE A 6 -5.84 -7.19 0.17
N ALA A 7 -5.74 -8.48 -0.11
CA ALA A 7 -4.61 -9.27 0.35
C ALA A 7 -3.40 -8.97 -0.52
N GLY A 8 -2.29 -8.59 0.12
CA GLY A 8 -1.01 -8.34 -0.52
C GLY A 8 0.10 -9.09 0.19
N ARG A 9 1.30 -8.98 -0.37
CA ARG A 9 2.53 -9.38 0.31
C ARG A 9 3.42 -8.16 0.40
N LEU A 10 4.11 -8.01 1.52
CA LEU A 10 5.12 -6.97 1.65
C LEU A 10 6.37 -7.39 0.86
N GLU A 11 6.57 -6.81 -0.32
CA GLU A 11 7.75 -7.06 -1.13
C GLU A 11 8.89 -6.14 -0.66
N SER A 12 10.13 -6.58 -0.86
CA SER A 12 11.31 -5.77 -0.57
C SER A 12 12.33 -5.88 -1.69
N ASP A 13 12.89 -4.74 -2.09
CA ASP A 13 14.02 -4.66 -3.00
C ASP A 13 15.16 -3.90 -2.31
N GLN A 14 16.27 -4.60 -2.06
CA GLN A 14 17.48 -4.13 -1.38
C GLN A 14 17.26 -3.41 -0.03
N ARG A 15 16.78 -2.16 -0.08
CA ARG A 15 16.52 -1.30 1.09
C ARG A 15 15.07 -0.80 1.18
N ALA A 16 14.29 -0.90 0.11
CA ALA A 16 12.92 -0.42 0.05
C ALA A 16 11.93 -1.58 0.24
N CYS A 17 10.83 -1.32 0.96
CA CYS A 17 9.69 -2.22 0.98
C CYS A 17 8.50 -1.58 0.29
N PHE A 18 7.76 -2.38 -0.44
CA PHE A 18 6.62 -1.93 -1.21
C PHE A 18 5.56 -3.03 -1.28
N ILE A 19 4.33 -2.60 -1.54
CA ILE A 19 3.19 -3.46 -1.74
C ILE A 19 2.70 -3.20 -3.15
N ARG A 20 2.59 -4.25 -3.95
CA ARG A 20 1.93 -4.17 -5.25
C ARG A 20 0.43 -3.98 -5.06
N VAL A 21 -0.10 -2.90 -5.62
CA VAL A 21 -1.55 -2.65 -5.61
C VAL A 21 -2.18 -3.26 -6.85
N PRO A 22 -3.21 -4.12 -6.71
CA PRO A 22 -3.93 -4.65 -7.85
C PRO A 22 -4.58 -3.53 -8.68
N PRO A 23 -4.58 -3.64 -10.02
CA PRO A 23 -5.20 -2.63 -10.87
C PRO A 23 -6.70 -2.46 -10.59
N GLN A 24 -7.39 -3.54 -10.21
CA GLN A 24 -8.82 -3.48 -9.83
C GLN A 24 -9.06 -2.56 -8.64
N THR A 25 -8.22 -2.64 -7.60
CA THR A 25 -8.29 -1.79 -6.41
C THR A 25 -8.02 -0.32 -6.76
N LEU A 26 -7.06 -0.05 -7.65
CA LEU A 26 -6.78 1.31 -8.11
C LEU A 26 -7.93 1.91 -8.91
N THR A 27 -8.50 1.13 -9.82
CA THR A 27 -9.64 1.57 -10.63
C THR A 27 -10.82 1.92 -9.73
N ALA A 28 -11.06 1.14 -8.66
CA ALA A 28 -12.09 1.42 -7.67
C ALA A 28 -11.78 2.64 -6.78
N LEU A 29 -10.49 2.92 -6.55
CA LEU A 29 -10.05 4.05 -5.73
C LEU A 29 -10.25 5.40 -6.43
N GLY A 30 -10.17 5.45 -7.75
CA GLY A 30 -10.44 6.63 -8.56
C GLY A 30 -9.34 7.01 -9.56
N PRO A 31 -9.55 8.09 -10.34
CA PRO A 31 -8.69 8.46 -11.47
C PRO A 31 -7.43 9.19 -11.00
N GLY A 32 -6.44 8.47 -10.49
CA GLY A 32 -5.18 9.08 -10.10
C GLY A 32 -4.01 8.11 -10.13
N LYS A 33 -3.21 8.15 -11.21
CA LYS A 33 -1.97 7.37 -11.34
C LYS A 33 -0.97 7.64 -10.19
N ARG A 34 -1.07 8.79 -9.53
CA ARG A 34 -0.25 9.18 -8.37
C ARG A 34 -1.10 9.82 -7.29
N ALA A 35 -2.28 9.23 -7.04
CA ALA A 35 -3.17 9.71 -6.01
C ALA A 35 -2.51 9.62 -4.62
N PRO A 36 -2.72 10.64 -3.75
CA PRO A 36 -2.50 10.51 -2.33
C PRO A 36 -3.49 9.50 -1.74
N VAL A 37 -2.99 8.61 -0.90
CA VAL A 37 -3.76 7.50 -0.32
C VAL A 37 -3.43 7.29 1.15
N LYS A 38 -4.42 6.87 1.91
CA LYS A 38 -4.25 6.28 3.24
C LYS A 38 -4.16 4.78 3.10
N VAL A 39 -3.11 4.21 3.68
CA VAL A 39 -2.92 2.77 3.75
C VAL A 39 -3.00 2.32 5.19
N THR A 40 -3.78 1.28 5.44
CA THR A 40 -3.99 0.68 6.75
C THR A 40 -3.48 -0.74 6.76
N ILE A 41 -2.55 -1.07 7.65
CA ILE A 41 -1.95 -2.40 7.80
C ILE A 41 -1.98 -2.77 9.29
N ASN A 42 -2.58 -3.91 9.65
CA ASN A 42 -2.70 -4.37 11.05
C ASN A 42 -3.22 -3.29 12.03
N GLY A 43 -4.15 -2.43 11.59
CA GLY A 43 -4.69 -1.34 12.39
C GLY A 43 -3.85 -0.06 12.43
N PHE A 44 -2.66 -0.06 11.83
CA PHE A 44 -1.83 1.14 11.67
C PHE A 44 -2.12 1.82 10.32
N THR A 45 -2.60 3.06 10.37
CA THR A 45 -2.91 3.85 9.18
C THR A 45 -1.85 4.91 8.94
N TYR A 46 -1.35 5.01 7.71
CA TYR A 46 -0.40 6.02 7.28
C TYR A 46 -0.75 6.60 5.91
N ARG A 47 -0.30 7.83 5.65
CA ARG A 47 -0.50 8.52 4.37
C ARG A 47 0.72 8.35 3.48
N THR A 48 0.47 8.09 2.21
CA THR A 48 1.50 7.88 1.19
C THR A 48 0.92 8.17 -0.19
N THR A 49 1.76 8.14 -1.22
CA THR A 49 1.33 8.34 -2.60
C THR A 49 1.54 7.05 -3.38
N ILE A 50 0.64 6.77 -4.33
CA ILE A 50 0.83 5.64 -5.25
C ILE A 50 1.96 5.96 -6.21
N ALA A 51 2.93 5.03 -6.33
CA ALA A 51 3.98 5.08 -7.33
C ALA A 51 3.66 4.11 -8.48
N VAL A 52 3.80 4.56 -9.72
CA VAL A 52 3.59 3.71 -10.91
C VAL A 52 4.93 3.47 -11.60
N TYR A 53 5.30 2.21 -11.73
CA TYR A 53 6.50 1.75 -12.44
C TYR A 53 6.14 0.65 -13.44
N GLY A 54 6.43 0.86 -14.73
CA GLY A 54 6.20 -0.14 -15.77
C GLY A 54 4.73 -0.58 -15.91
N GLY A 55 3.77 0.34 -15.72
CA GLY A 55 2.34 0.04 -15.77
C GLY A 55 1.79 -0.70 -14.55
N LYS A 56 2.63 -0.97 -13.53
CA LYS A 56 2.24 -1.53 -12.24
C LYS A 56 2.31 -0.45 -11.19
N SER A 57 1.47 -0.59 -10.17
CA SER A 57 1.40 0.40 -9.09
C SER A 57 1.82 -0.20 -7.77
N TYR A 58 2.48 0.62 -6.98
CA TYR A 58 3.14 0.23 -5.76
C TYR A 58 2.91 1.29 -4.70
N VAL A 59 2.84 0.83 -3.47
CA VAL A 59 2.88 1.69 -2.29
C VAL A 59 4.10 1.34 -1.48
N GLY A 60 4.95 2.33 -1.21
CA GLY A 60 6.10 2.16 -0.32
C GLY A 60 5.66 2.01 1.13
N VAL A 61 6.32 1.10 1.84
CA VAL A 61 6.15 0.92 3.29
C VAL A 61 7.47 1.23 3.97
N ARG A 62 7.52 2.36 4.66
CA ARG A 62 8.72 2.78 5.39
C ARG A 62 9.02 1.81 6.54
N ARG A 63 10.25 1.82 7.03
CA ARG A 63 10.67 0.99 8.17
C ARG A 63 9.79 1.23 9.40
N GLU A 64 9.53 2.48 9.74
CA GLU A 64 8.73 2.88 10.90
C GLU A 64 7.30 2.30 10.84
N VAL A 65 6.69 2.31 9.65
CA VAL A 65 5.34 1.75 9.43
C VAL A 65 5.34 0.24 9.62
N ARG A 66 6.38 -0.46 9.15
CA ARG A 66 6.52 -1.91 9.30
C ARG A 66 6.71 -2.30 10.76
N GLU A 67 7.55 -1.57 11.48
CA GLU A 67 7.79 -1.77 12.90
C GLU A 67 6.51 -1.49 13.72
N ALA A 68 5.76 -0.44 13.39
CA ALA A 68 4.49 -0.13 14.05
C ALA A 68 3.37 -1.14 13.73
N ALA A 69 3.31 -1.65 12.50
CA ALA A 69 2.34 -2.65 12.08
C ALA A 69 2.75 -4.09 12.43
N GLY A 70 4.00 -4.31 12.88
CA GLY A 70 4.53 -5.64 13.22
C GLY A 70 4.65 -6.57 12.02
N VAL A 71 5.03 -6.07 10.84
CA VAL A 71 5.10 -6.84 9.59
C VAL A 71 6.52 -6.89 9.02
N ALA A 72 6.94 -8.05 8.49
CA ALA A 72 8.23 -8.20 7.84
C ALA A 72 8.09 -8.33 6.31
N ALA A 73 9.21 -8.15 5.61
CA ALA A 73 9.25 -8.39 4.17
C ALA A 73 9.04 -9.89 3.89
N GLY A 74 8.18 -10.20 2.94
CA GLY A 74 7.74 -11.56 2.61
C GLY A 74 6.42 -11.96 3.27
N ASP A 75 5.94 -11.22 4.29
CA ASP A 75 4.71 -11.58 4.98
C ASP A 75 3.45 -11.29 4.15
N PRO A 76 2.46 -12.19 4.20
CA PRO A 76 1.12 -11.90 3.71
C PRO A 76 0.46 -10.89 4.65
N ILE A 77 -0.03 -9.79 4.09
CA ILE A 77 -0.66 -8.70 4.84
C ILE A 77 -1.98 -8.30 4.19
N THR A 78 -2.96 -7.93 5.02
CA THR A 78 -4.20 -7.31 4.55
C THR A 78 -4.02 -5.81 4.53
N VAL A 79 -4.19 -5.22 3.35
CA VAL A 79 -3.92 -3.82 3.10
C VAL A 79 -5.24 -3.11 2.85
N GLY A 80 -5.62 -2.24 3.79
CA GLY A 80 -6.70 -1.28 3.61
C GLY A 80 -6.20 -0.07 2.82
N LEU A 81 -6.97 0.40 1.85
CA LEU A 81 -6.61 1.50 0.98
C LEU A 81 -7.79 2.47 0.85
N GLU A 82 -7.51 3.75 1.06
CA GLU A 82 -8.47 4.85 1.00
C GLU A 82 -7.85 6.03 0.26
N TYR A 83 -8.66 6.74 -0.51
CA TYR A 83 -8.22 7.96 -1.20
C TYR A 83 -8.05 9.11 -0.19
N ASP A 84 -6.97 9.88 -0.28
CA ASP A 84 -6.69 11.03 0.61
C ASP A 84 -6.78 12.36 -0.16
N ALA A 85 -8.02 12.73 -0.51
CA ALA A 85 -8.45 14.01 -1.10
C ALA A 85 -8.03 14.31 -2.56
#